data_AF-A0AAD9E1F7-F1
#
_entry.id   AF-A0AAD9E1F7-F1
#
_cell.length_a   1.000
_cell.length_b   1.000
_cell.length_c   1.000
_cell.angle_alpha   90.00
_cell.angle_beta   90.00
_cell.angle_gamma   90.00
#
_symmetry.space_group_name_H-M   'P 1'
#
loop_
_entity.id
_entity.type
_entity.pdbx_description
1 polymer ?
#
loop_
_entity_poly.entity_id
_entity_poly.type
_entity_poly.pdbx_seq_one_letter_code
_entity_poly.pdbx_strand_id
1 'polypeptide(L)'
;MTGVLSWESGMVVAQGAVEEPITKPLLKQVRTWPAGAISPLQDCGEQMTWITFKEAATDGGTVNLEEYTASVTGYISKGIDDVTVSKTIITRPNQKPWMTAEVRTLLRTRDSAFRTGDKEVLRKARAKLSCAIREAKCAHAQRIHGHFKDTGDTRRMWEGIQAITDYRKTITIL
;
A
#
# COMPACT_ATOMS: atom_id res chain seq x y z
N MET A 1 32.27 -2.11 -55.71
CA MET A 1 32.51 -1.74 -54.30
C MET A 1 31.15 -1.65 -53.61
N THR A 2 30.54 -2.76 -53.17
CA THR A 2 30.69 -3.40 -51.83
C THR A 2 30.65 -2.38 -50.69
N GLY A 3 29.77 -2.46 -49.69
CA GLY A 3 28.99 -3.62 -49.25
C GLY A 3 27.82 -3.28 -48.34
N VAL A 4 26.97 -4.29 -48.24
CA VAL A 4 25.79 -4.48 -47.40
C VAL A 4 26.20 -4.41 -45.91
N LEU A 5 25.53 -3.57 -45.13
CA LEU A 5 25.65 -3.64 -43.66
C LEU A 5 24.74 -4.76 -43.16
N SER A 6 25.42 -5.87 -42.84
CA SER A 6 24.93 -7.06 -42.16
C SER A 6 24.54 -6.72 -40.72
N TRP A 7 23.35 -7.13 -40.31
CA TRP A 7 22.82 -6.95 -38.95
C TRP A 7 22.78 -8.29 -38.23
N GLU A 8 23.94 -8.80 -37.80
CA GLU A 8 23.98 -9.80 -36.74
C GLU A 8 25.12 -9.52 -35.77
N SER A 9 24.76 -9.67 -34.48
CA SER A 9 25.60 -9.92 -33.32
C SER A 9 25.87 -8.75 -32.37
N GLY A 10 24.99 -8.65 -31.38
CA GLY A 10 25.36 -8.56 -29.96
C GLY A 10 26.29 -7.44 -29.51
N MET A 11 25.74 -6.26 -29.24
CA MET A 11 26.05 -5.45 -28.06
C MET A 11 25.12 -4.24 -28.02
N VAL A 12 23.95 -4.39 -27.40
CA VAL A 12 23.26 -3.21 -26.88
C VAL A 12 24.09 -2.71 -25.70
N VAL A 13 24.85 -1.65 -25.95
CA VAL A 13 25.45 -0.84 -24.88
C VAL A 13 24.29 -0.40 -24.01
N ALA A 14 24.19 -1.00 -22.82
CA ALA A 14 23.30 -0.52 -21.77
C ALA A 14 23.77 0.90 -21.42
N GLN A 15 23.15 1.90 -22.02
CA GLN A 15 23.25 3.27 -21.54
C GLN A 15 22.84 3.23 -20.06
N GLY A 16 23.77 3.70 -19.23
CA GLY A 16 23.72 3.54 -17.78
C GLY A 16 22.34 3.82 -17.23
N ALA A 17 21.76 2.82 -16.58
CA ALA A 17 20.74 3.08 -15.60
C ALA A 17 21.38 4.05 -14.59
N VAL A 18 20.84 5.26 -14.51
CA VAL A 18 21.09 6.12 -13.36
C VAL A 18 20.59 5.32 -12.17
N GLU A 19 21.53 4.72 -11.44
CA GLU A 19 21.25 3.97 -10.23
C GLU A 19 20.86 5.03 -9.19
N GLU A 20 19.56 5.34 -9.13
CA GLU A 20 19.01 6.19 -8.09
C GLU A 20 19.44 5.61 -6.73
N PRO A 21 19.88 6.46 -5.77
CA PRO A 21 20.33 5.97 -4.47
C PRO A 21 19.23 5.12 -3.86
N ILE A 22 19.52 3.84 -3.61
CA ILE A 22 18.60 2.87 -3.01
C ILE A 22 18.21 3.40 -1.63
N THR A 23 17.14 4.19 -1.60
CA THR A 23 16.68 4.82 -0.37
C THR A 23 16.10 3.70 0.48
N LYS A 24 16.51 3.62 1.75
CA LYS A 24 16.15 2.52 2.63
C LYS A 24 14.62 2.35 2.64
N PRO A 25 14.10 1.12 2.52
CA PRO A 25 12.66 0.90 2.55
C PRO A 25 12.08 1.45 3.84
N LEU A 26 11.04 2.27 3.73
CA LEU A 26 10.38 2.86 4.89
C LEU A 26 9.52 1.79 5.54
N LEU A 27 9.86 1.45 6.78
CA LEU A 27 9.04 0.59 7.63
C LEU A 27 7.98 1.45 8.29
N LYS A 28 6.71 1.20 7.97
CA LYS A 28 5.58 1.80 8.67
C LYS A 28 4.84 0.73 9.44
N GLN A 29 4.77 0.89 10.76
CA GLN A 29 3.91 0.07 11.59
C GLN A 29 2.47 0.59 11.46
N VAL A 30 1.53 -0.30 11.16
CA VAL A 30 0.11 0.01 11.03
C VAL A 30 -0.69 -0.94 11.91
N ARG A 31 -1.59 -0.40 12.71
CA ARG A 31 -2.58 -1.20 13.44
C ARG A 31 -3.70 -1.61 12.49
N THR A 32 -4.01 -2.89 12.42
CA THR A 32 -5.06 -3.42 11.55
C THR A 32 -5.94 -4.39 12.33
N TRP A 33 -7.23 -4.40 12.02
CA TRP A 33 -8.18 -5.38 12.54
C TRP A 33 -7.97 -6.75 11.86
N PRO A 34 -7.71 -7.83 12.62
CA PRO A 34 -7.64 -9.17 12.05
C PRO A 34 -9.01 -9.67 11.57
N ALA A 35 -9.02 -10.72 10.74
CA ALA A 35 -10.26 -11.41 10.41
C ALA A 35 -10.87 -12.00 11.68
N GLY A 36 -12.17 -11.77 11.91
CA GLY A 36 -12.84 -12.17 13.15
C GLY A 36 -12.72 -11.18 14.31
N ALA A 37 -12.11 -10.00 14.11
CA ALA A 37 -12.04 -8.94 15.13
C ALA A 37 -13.40 -8.41 15.61
N ILE A 38 -14.46 -8.64 14.83
CA ILE A 38 -15.80 -8.14 15.13
C ILE A 38 -16.38 -8.81 16.37
N SER A 39 -16.22 -10.13 16.53
CA SER A 39 -16.81 -10.83 17.67
C SER A 39 -16.19 -10.42 19.02
N PRO A 40 -14.85 -10.36 19.20
CA PRO A 40 -14.28 -9.87 20.46
C PRO A 40 -14.65 -8.40 20.77
N LEU A 41 -14.83 -7.56 19.75
CA LEU A 41 -15.30 -6.19 19.95
C LEU A 41 -16.75 -6.13 20.43
N GLN A 42 -17.61 -6.98 19.88
CA GLN A 42 -19.00 -7.10 20.32
C GLN A 42 -19.06 -7.63 21.76
N ASP A 43 -18.31 -8.69 22.08
CA ASP A 43 -18.22 -9.24 23.43
C ASP A 43 -17.72 -8.19 24.44
N CYS A 44 -16.74 -7.37 24.05
CA CYS A 44 -16.25 -6.24 24.87
C CYS A 44 -17.34 -5.19 25.10
N GLY A 45 -18.17 -4.91 24.09
CA GLY A 45 -19.31 -4.00 24.20
C GLY A 45 -20.42 -4.54 25.09
N GLU A 46 -20.69 -5.85 25.03
CA GLU A 46 -21.71 -6.51 25.86
C GLU A 46 -21.30 -6.61 27.33
N GLN A 47 -20.00 -6.75 27.61
CA GLN A 47 -19.45 -6.71 28.97
C GLN A 47 -19.44 -5.30 29.58
N MET A 48 -19.78 -4.27 28.81
CA MET A 48 -19.66 -2.87 29.22
C MET A 48 -20.81 -2.45 30.14
N THR A 49 -20.54 -2.44 31.45
CA THR A 49 -21.46 -1.91 32.46
C THR A 49 -21.14 -0.45 32.76
N TRP A 50 -21.76 0.46 32.00
CA TRP A 50 -21.64 1.93 32.18
C TRP A 50 -21.88 2.40 33.62
N ILE A 51 -22.75 1.67 34.32
CA ILE A 51 -23.11 1.91 35.72
C ILE A 51 -21.88 1.78 36.63
N THR A 52 -21.02 0.78 36.42
CA THR A 52 -19.82 0.52 37.22
C THR A 52 -18.82 1.67 37.14
N PHE A 53 -18.62 2.24 35.95
CA PHE A 53 -17.73 3.40 35.79
C PHE A 53 -18.31 4.66 36.43
N LYS A 54 -19.64 4.82 36.36
CA LYS A 54 -20.34 5.95 36.96
C LYS A 54 -20.28 5.88 38.49
N GLU A 55 -20.49 4.71 39.07
CA GLU A 55 -20.37 4.47 40.51
C GLU A 55 -18.95 4.71 41.01
N ALA A 56 -17.94 4.19 40.29
CA ALA A 56 -16.54 4.41 40.63
C ALA A 56 -16.12 5.89 40.59
N ALA A 57 -16.69 6.67 39.68
CA ALA A 57 -16.45 8.10 39.56
C ALA A 57 -17.37 8.97 40.44
N THR A 58 -18.22 8.38 41.28
CA THR A 58 -19.11 9.13 42.17
C THR A 58 -18.50 9.24 43.56
N ASP A 59 -18.22 10.47 44.00
CA ASP A 59 -17.85 10.77 45.38
C ASP A 59 -18.88 11.71 46.00
N GLY A 60 -19.34 11.38 47.21
CA GLY A 60 -20.33 12.19 47.94
C GLY A 60 -21.65 12.46 47.19
N GLY A 61 -22.04 11.63 46.22
CA GLY A 61 -23.25 11.81 45.41
C GLY A 61 -23.09 12.72 44.18
N THR A 62 -21.89 13.24 43.93
CA THR A 62 -21.54 14.00 42.72
C THR A 62 -20.65 13.16 41.82
N VAL A 63 -20.99 13.07 40.53
CA VAL A 63 -20.18 12.34 39.55
C VAL A 63 -19.02 13.22 39.10
N ASN A 64 -17.79 12.74 39.28
CA ASN A 64 -16.61 13.31 38.66
C ASN A 64 -16.62 13.00 37.16
N LEU A 65 -16.98 13.99 36.35
CA LEU A 65 -17.13 13.82 34.90
C LEU A 65 -15.79 13.51 34.21
N GLU A 66 -14.68 14.07 34.69
CA GLU A 66 -13.36 13.86 34.11
C GLU A 66 -12.91 12.41 34.31
N GLU A 67 -13.06 11.90 35.53
CA GLU A 67 -12.71 10.52 35.89
C GLU A 67 -13.60 9.50 35.16
N TYR A 68 -14.90 9.77 35.06
CA TYR A 68 -15.82 8.97 34.28
C TYR A 68 -15.43 8.92 32.80
N THR A 69 -15.14 10.09 32.20
CA THR A 69 -14.76 10.19 30.79
C THR A 69 -13.42 9.52 30.52
N ALA A 70 -12.45 9.68 31.41
CA ALA A 70 -11.13 9.05 31.32
C ALA A 70 -11.24 7.52 31.42
N SER A 71 -12.05 7.01 32.34
CA SER A 71 -12.28 5.57 32.53
C SER A 71 -12.95 4.94 31.32
N VAL A 72 -14.01 5.57 30.78
CA VAL A 72 -14.69 5.13 29.57
C VAL A 72 -13.74 5.14 28.36
N THR A 73 -13.02 6.24 28.16
CA THR A 73 -12.08 6.37 27.04
C THR A 73 -10.94 5.36 27.15
N GLY A 74 -10.43 5.13 28.36
CA GLY A 74 -9.40 4.15 28.65
C GLY A 74 -9.85 2.72 28.35
N TYR A 75 -11.09 2.36 28.73
CA TYR A 75 -11.65 1.05 28.42
C TYR A 75 -11.81 0.82 26.91
N ILE A 76 -12.37 1.79 26.18
CA ILE A 76 -12.51 1.70 24.72
C ILE A 76 -11.13 1.56 24.06
N SER A 77 -10.15 2.35 24.51
CA SER A 77 -8.78 2.27 24.00
C SER A 77 -8.17 0.90 24.24
N LYS A 78 -8.38 0.32 25.43
CA LYS A 78 -7.95 -1.05 25.76
C LYS A 78 -8.62 -2.08 24.85
N GLY A 79 -9.93 -1.99 24.64
CA GLY A 79 -10.66 -2.91 23.74
C GLY A 79 -10.15 -2.84 22.29
N ILE A 80 -9.80 -1.64 21.83
CA ILE A 80 -9.14 -1.46 20.52
C ILE A 80 -7.75 -2.11 20.53
N ASP A 81 -6.96 -1.89 21.57
CA ASP A 81 -5.60 -2.43 21.68
C ASP A 81 -5.57 -3.96 21.78
N ASP A 82 -6.50 -4.57 22.51
CA ASP A 82 -6.60 -6.02 22.71
C ASP A 82 -6.97 -6.75 21.41
N VAL A 83 -7.73 -6.10 20.52
CA VAL A 83 -8.22 -6.72 19.27
C VAL A 83 -7.36 -6.33 18.06
N THR A 84 -6.71 -5.17 18.08
CA THR A 84 -5.86 -4.75 16.96
C THR A 84 -4.53 -5.48 16.93
N VAL A 85 -4.08 -5.84 15.73
CA VAL A 85 -2.74 -6.42 15.53
C VAL A 85 -1.84 -5.41 14.83
N SER A 86 -0.59 -5.30 15.30
CA SER A 86 0.43 -4.51 14.63
C SER A 86 0.95 -5.25 13.40
N LYS A 87 0.85 -4.61 12.22
CA LYS A 87 1.40 -5.11 10.96
C LYS A 87 2.44 -4.15 10.44
N THR A 88 3.61 -4.67 10.10
CA THR A 88 4.68 -3.90 9.48
C THR A 88 4.46 -3.86 7.96
N ILE A 89 4.26 -2.66 7.42
CA ILE A 89 4.16 -2.43 5.97
C ILE A 89 5.47 -1.83 5.49
N ILE A 90 6.09 -2.53 4.54
CA ILE A 90 7.30 -2.07 3.86
C ILE A 90 6.87 -1.24 2.66
N THR A 91 7.00 0.08 2.76
CA THR A 91 6.80 0.97 1.60
C THR A 91 8.14 1.21 0.94
N ARG A 92 8.32 0.67 -0.26
CA ARG A 92 9.53 0.90 -1.06
C ARG A 92 9.40 2.27 -1.73
N PRO A 93 10.41 3.16 -1.63
CA PRO A 93 10.36 4.50 -2.22
C PRO A 93 10.06 4.47 -3.72
N ASN A 94 10.58 3.48 -4.44
CA ASN A 94 10.35 3.28 -5.87
C ASN A 94 9.31 2.17 -6.11
N GLN A 95 8.10 2.32 -5.54
CA GLN A 95 6.98 1.44 -5.91
C GLN A 95 6.56 1.78 -7.33
N LYS A 96 6.96 0.92 -8.26
CA LYS A 96 6.57 0.99 -9.67
C LYS A 96 5.08 1.34 -9.82
N PRO A 97 4.71 2.41 -10.53
CA PRO A 97 3.33 2.91 -10.56
C PRO A 97 2.35 1.99 -11.32
N TRP A 98 2.87 1.00 -12.06
CA TRP A 98 2.10 -0.09 -12.65
C TRP A 98 1.90 -1.29 -11.70
N MET A 99 2.38 -1.23 -10.45
CA MET A 99 2.23 -2.29 -9.43
C MET A 99 0.84 -2.25 -8.77
N THR A 100 -0.18 -2.59 -9.55
CA THR A 100 -1.61 -2.59 -9.14
C THR A 100 -1.94 -3.71 -8.14
N ALA A 101 -3.13 -3.63 -7.53
CA ALA A 101 -3.64 -4.69 -6.64
C ALA A 101 -3.75 -6.05 -7.34
N GLU A 102 -4.17 -6.06 -8.61
CA GLU A 102 -4.26 -7.27 -9.43
C GLU A 102 -2.89 -7.93 -9.64
N VAL A 103 -1.86 -7.14 -10.02
CA VAL A 103 -0.49 -7.65 -10.19
C VAL A 103 0.02 -8.24 -8.88
N ARG A 104 -0.27 -7.62 -7.73
CA ARG A 104 0.10 -8.15 -6.41
C ARG A 104 -0.60 -9.47 -6.10
N THR A 105 -1.87 -9.61 -6.45
CA THR A 105 -2.62 -10.86 -6.29
C THR A 105 -2.04 -11.96 -7.17
N LEU A 106 -1.74 -11.68 -8.44
CA LEU A 106 -1.13 -12.65 -9.35
C LEU A 106 0.28 -13.07 -8.92
N LEU A 107 1.06 -12.16 -8.33
CA LEU A 107 2.35 -12.50 -7.70
C LEU A 107 2.15 -13.53 -6.58
N ARG A 108 1.17 -13.31 -5.68
CA ARG A 108 0.86 -14.27 -4.61
C ARG A 108 0.39 -15.61 -5.17
N THR A 109 -0.46 -15.62 -6.19
CA THR A 109 -0.92 -16.84 -6.86
C THR A 109 0.24 -17.63 -7.46
N ARG A 110 1.16 -16.94 -8.16
CA ARG A 110 2.39 -17.57 -8.69
C ARG A 110 3.25 -18.14 -7.56
N ASP A 111 3.43 -17.39 -6.47
CA ASP A 111 4.25 -17.85 -5.34
C ASP A 111 3.63 -19.04 -4.62
N SER A 112 2.30 -19.08 -4.51
CA SER A 112 1.58 -20.25 -4.03
C SER A 112 1.80 -21.46 -4.94
N ALA A 113 1.60 -21.29 -6.25
CA ALA A 113 1.81 -22.35 -7.24
C ALA A 113 3.25 -22.89 -7.23
N PHE A 114 4.23 -22.00 -7.06
CA PHE A 114 5.64 -22.38 -6.93
C PHE A 114 5.88 -23.25 -5.70
N ARG A 115 5.30 -22.90 -4.55
CA ARG A 115 5.42 -23.69 -3.31
C ARG A 115 4.75 -25.06 -3.41
N THR A 116 3.65 -25.17 -4.15
CA THR A 116 2.93 -26.44 -4.37
C THR A 116 3.68 -27.39 -5.31
N GLY A 117 4.61 -26.90 -6.14
CA GLY A 117 5.42 -27.72 -7.05
C GLY A 117 4.72 -28.15 -8.35
N ASP A 118 3.46 -27.76 -8.56
CA ASP A 118 2.73 -28.02 -9.81
C ASP A 118 3.23 -27.13 -10.95
N LYS A 119 3.88 -27.75 -11.93
CA LYS A 119 4.50 -27.07 -13.07
C LYS A 119 3.47 -26.41 -14.00
N GLU A 120 2.30 -27.03 -14.22
CA GLU A 120 1.29 -26.50 -15.12
C GLU A 120 0.55 -25.31 -14.51
N VAL A 121 0.23 -25.39 -13.22
CA VAL A 121 -0.34 -24.26 -12.49
C VAL A 121 0.65 -23.10 -12.43
N LEU A 122 1.93 -23.38 -12.18
CA LEU A 122 2.98 -22.36 -12.20
C LEU A 122 3.14 -21.70 -13.58
N ARG A 123 3.11 -22.48 -14.66
CA ARG A 123 3.18 -21.97 -16.04
C ARG A 123 2.01 -21.03 -16.34
N LYS A 124 0.79 -21.44 -16.01
CA LYS A 124 -0.42 -20.62 -16.18
C LYS A 124 -0.35 -19.33 -15.34
N ALA A 125 0.08 -19.43 -14.08
CA ALA A 125 0.22 -18.27 -13.20
C ALA A 125 1.26 -17.27 -13.72
N ARG A 126 2.40 -17.76 -14.25
CA ARG A 126 3.42 -16.92 -14.90
C ARG A 126 2.88 -16.21 -16.14
N ALA A 127 2.18 -16.93 -17.02
CA ALA A 127 1.59 -16.33 -18.22
C ALA A 127 0.58 -15.22 -17.88
N LYS A 128 -0.33 -15.48 -16.94
CA LYS A 128 -1.30 -14.49 -16.44
C LYS A 128 -0.60 -13.26 -15.84
N LEU A 129 0.40 -13.48 -15.00
CA LEU A 129 1.19 -12.40 -14.40
C LEU A 129 1.87 -11.53 -15.47
N SER A 130 2.49 -12.14 -16.48
CA SER A 130 3.15 -11.41 -17.58
C SER A 130 2.16 -10.56 -18.39
N CYS A 131 0.97 -11.10 -18.70
CA CYS A 131 -0.08 -10.35 -19.37
C CYS A 131 -0.54 -9.15 -18.53
N ALA A 132 -0.87 -9.37 -17.25
CA ALA A 132 -1.31 -8.31 -16.36
C ALA A 132 -0.26 -7.22 -16.14
N ILE A 133 1.03 -7.57 -16.06
CA ILE A 133 2.12 -6.58 -15.99
C ILE A 133 2.18 -5.75 -17.27
N ARG A 134 2.05 -6.38 -18.45
CA ARG A 134 2.06 -5.68 -19.73
C ARG A 134 0.88 -4.72 -19.84
N GLU A 135 -0.31 -5.16 -19.48
CA GLU A 135 -1.53 -4.35 -19.46
C GLU A 135 -1.42 -3.19 -18.47
N ALA A 136 -0.97 -3.43 -17.25
CA ALA A 136 -0.78 -2.39 -16.24
C ALA A 136 0.26 -1.35 -16.68
N LYS A 137 1.36 -1.76 -17.31
CA LYS A 137 2.35 -0.85 -17.89
C LYS A 137 1.76 -0.04 -19.04
N CYS A 138 1.00 -0.67 -19.93
CA CYS A 138 0.34 -0.01 -21.05
C CYS A 138 -0.66 1.05 -20.56
N ALA A 139 -1.54 0.68 -19.62
CA ALA A 139 -2.51 1.59 -19.02
C ALA A 139 -1.82 2.77 -18.31
N HIS A 140 -0.73 2.50 -17.58
CA HIS A 140 0.06 3.56 -16.97
C HIS A 140 0.67 4.50 -18.02
N ALA A 141 1.29 3.96 -19.07
CA ALA A 141 1.85 4.75 -20.16
C ALA A 141 0.78 5.60 -20.85
N GLN A 142 -0.38 5.03 -21.18
CA GLN A 142 -1.52 5.75 -21.76
C GLN A 142 -2.00 6.89 -20.88
N ARG A 143 -2.08 6.68 -19.57
CA ARG A 143 -2.43 7.72 -18.60
C ARG A 143 -1.41 8.85 -18.61
N ILE A 144 -0.11 8.54 -18.59
CA ILE A 144 0.96 9.54 -18.68
C ILE A 144 0.88 10.29 -20.00
N HIS A 145 0.76 9.61 -21.13
CA HIS A 145 0.59 10.25 -22.44
C HIS A 145 -0.65 11.16 -22.50
N GLY A 146 -1.73 10.78 -21.83
CA GLY A 146 -2.95 11.60 -21.71
C GLY A 146 -2.69 13.00 -21.14
N HIS A 147 -1.75 13.15 -20.21
CA HIS A 147 -1.39 14.45 -19.63
C HIS A 147 -0.71 15.41 -20.64
N PHE A 148 -0.19 14.90 -21.75
CA PHE A 148 0.56 15.68 -22.75
C PHE A 148 -0.17 15.85 -24.08
N LYS A 149 -1.46 15.46 -24.16
CA LYS A 149 -2.25 15.57 -25.40
C LYS A 149 -2.69 17.01 -25.70
N ASP A 150 -3.06 17.75 -24.66
CA ASP A 150 -3.58 19.11 -24.78
C ASP A 150 -2.49 20.13 -24.45
N THR A 151 -1.91 20.75 -25.48
CA THR A 151 -0.81 21.74 -25.33
C THR A 151 -1.22 23.02 -24.61
N GLY A 152 -2.52 23.30 -24.49
CA GLY A 152 -3.05 24.49 -23.79
C GLY A 152 -3.19 24.33 -22.28
N ASP A 153 -3.15 23.11 -21.74
CA ASP A 153 -3.36 22.85 -20.31
C ASP A 153 -2.02 22.59 -19.59
N THR A 154 -1.36 23.67 -19.21
CA THR A 154 -0.08 23.62 -18.48
C THR A 154 -0.21 22.93 -17.13
N ARG A 155 -1.37 23.01 -16.47
CA ARG A 155 -1.63 22.33 -15.20
C ARG A 155 -1.59 20.82 -15.38
N ARG A 156 -2.26 20.29 -16.40
CA ARG A 156 -2.26 18.84 -16.68
C ARG A 156 -0.90 18.33 -17.12
N MET A 157 -0.14 19.12 -17.87
CA MET A 157 1.26 18.80 -18.19
C MET A 157 2.09 18.65 -16.91
N TRP A 158 1.96 19.59 -15.96
CA TRP A 158 2.64 19.53 -14.67
C TRP A 158 2.22 18.32 -13.84
N GLU A 159 0.94 17.93 -13.85
CA GLU A 159 0.47 16.68 -13.23
C GLU A 159 1.15 15.45 -13.85
N GLY A 160 1.36 15.45 -15.18
CA GLY A 160 2.10 14.40 -15.89
C GLY A 160 3.56 14.30 -15.46
N ILE A 161 4.27 15.44 -15.39
CA ILE A 161 5.67 15.52 -14.91
C ILE A 161 5.76 15.04 -13.46
N GLN A 162 4.82 15.46 -12.61
CA GLN A 162 4.77 15.03 -11.22
C GLN A 162 4.55 13.52 -11.10
N ALA A 163 3.69 12.93 -11.94
CA ALA A 163 3.42 11.50 -11.96
C ALA A 163 4.57 10.63 -12.49
N ILE A 164 5.51 11.21 -13.24
CA ILE A 164 6.74 10.51 -13.70
C ILE A 164 7.84 10.59 -12.65
N THR A 165 7.96 11.75 -12.00
CA THR A 165 9.05 12.04 -11.06
C THR A 165 8.76 11.60 -9.62
N ASP A 166 7.53 11.14 -9.36
CA ASP A 166 7.01 10.86 -8.01
C ASP A 166 7.21 12.05 -7.03
N TYR A 167 7.30 13.27 -7.57
CA TYR A 167 7.56 14.46 -6.79
C TYR A 167 6.38 14.73 -5.84
N ARG A 168 6.62 14.56 -4.54
CA ARG A 168 5.70 14.98 -3.48
C ARG A 168 6.19 16.30 -2.91
N LYS A 169 5.34 17.33 -2.97
CA LYS A 169 5.56 18.55 -2.20
C LYS A 169 5.47 18.19 -0.72
N THR A 170 6.62 18.12 -0.05
CA THR A 170 6.67 18.09 1.40
C THR A 170 6.31 19.50 1.88
N ILE A 171 5.05 19.71 2.25
CA ILE A 171 4.64 20.95 2.90
C ILE A 171 5.14 20.86 4.34
N THR A 172 6.31 21.43 4.61
CA THR A 172 6.75 21.69 5.97
C THR A 172 6.02 22.95 6.42
N ILE A 173 4.97 22.80 7.21
CA ILE A 173 4.34 23.92 7.91
C ILE A 173 5.31 24.28 9.05
N LEU A 174 5.92 25.46 8.96
CA LEU A 174 6.74 26.05 10.03
C LEU A 174 5.83 26.63 11.11
#